data_AF-A0A5M6CV27-F1
#
_entry.id   AF-A0A5M6CV27-F1
#
_cell.length_a   1.000
_cell.length_b   1.000
_cell.length_c   1.000
_cell.angle_alpha   90.00
_cell.angle_beta   90.00
_cell.angle_gamma   90.00
#
_symmetry.space_group_name_H-M   'P 1'
#
loop_
_entity.id
_entity.type
_entity.pdbx_description
1 polymer ?
#
loop_
_entity_poly.entity_id
_entity_poly.type
_entity_poly.pdbx_seq_one_letter_code
_entity_poly.pdbx_strand_id
1 'polypeptide(L)'
;MGEKLKYTADLDALTAAEHQLLDDLTIDIRAFVRKSASISKVSYKTRDAHATTYSILEGKFAVDPDFEDQHLFPKKIMDAVLRISNAHLKIIKGNGIPAYGFSIKISDAGTTTANFPLVNFPLFPFNSVAGFLKLFTALNRYYTGNLLQKTYNIAKILFGVTMVIPNVLHRSFVKNIMGSLKKRKDPILSFDYHSIGVYRFGAHLVKLKLVPHDRHPSNNLSIEGYMKNNGHFIAQLYVQYAYNIANQPVNELHREWTDSPFLPVGKFIFTQIADKNAMEQELLSFNPFDNIESFKPVGRIQQLRDKAYKASLEERSK
;
A
#
# COMPACT_ATOMS: atom_id res chain seq x y z
N MET A 1 -4.03 -0.42 29.63
CA MET A 1 -4.13 0.44 28.42
C MET A 1 -5.47 1.16 28.49
N GLY A 2 -5.60 2.35 27.88
CA GLY A 2 -6.88 3.08 27.83
C GLY A 2 -7.92 2.38 26.94
N GLU A 3 -9.10 2.98 26.79
CA GLU A 3 -10.11 2.50 25.83
C GLU A 3 -9.60 2.64 24.39
N LYS A 4 -9.92 1.67 23.52
CA LYS A 4 -9.62 1.74 22.08
C LYS A 4 -10.40 2.89 21.45
N LEU A 5 -9.72 3.76 20.72
CA LEU A 5 -10.36 4.86 20.00
C LEU A 5 -11.27 4.33 18.90
N LYS A 6 -12.46 4.93 18.84
CA LYS A 6 -13.47 4.62 17.84
C LYS A 6 -13.36 5.55 16.65
N TYR A 7 -13.77 5.04 15.50
CA TYR A 7 -13.88 5.79 14.26
C TYR A 7 -14.94 6.89 14.37
N THR A 8 -14.61 8.04 13.80
CA THR A 8 -15.51 9.18 13.59
C THR A 8 -15.27 9.75 12.19
N ALA A 9 -16.33 10.24 11.54
CA ALA A 9 -16.29 10.64 10.14
C ALA A 9 -15.41 11.88 9.87
N ASP A 10 -15.14 12.71 10.88
CA ASP A 10 -14.26 13.88 10.79
C ASP A 10 -12.80 13.50 10.47
N LEU A 11 -12.38 12.29 10.83
CA LEU A 11 -11.04 11.78 10.51
C LEU A 11 -10.79 11.65 9.01
N ASP A 12 -11.87 11.52 8.23
CA ASP A 12 -11.86 11.33 6.78
C ASP A 12 -12.16 12.60 6.00
N ALA A 13 -12.67 13.65 6.66
CA ALA A 13 -13.24 14.80 5.98
C ALA A 13 -12.24 15.48 5.04
N LEU A 14 -12.63 15.66 3.78
CA LEU A 14 -11.91 16.45 2.79
C LEU A 14 -12.63 17.78 2.58
N THR A 15 -11.85 18.82 2.30
CA THR A 15 -12.37 20.13 1.90
C THR A 15 -12.83 20.11 0.44
N ALA A 16 -13.70 21.05 0.04
CA ALA A 16 -14.12 21.20 -1.36
C ALA A 16 -12.92 21.39 -2.31
N ALA A 17 -11.91 22.16 -1.89
CA ALA A 17 -10.69 22.35 -2.67
C ALA A 17 -9.88 21.05 -2.85
N GLU A 18 -9.80 20.20 -1.82
CA GLU A 18 -9.14 18.89 -1.92
C GLU A 18 -9.92 17.92 -2.80
N HIS A 19 -11.27 17.98 -2.78
CA HIS A 19 -12.09 17.21 -3.71
C HIS A 19 -11.82 17.60 -5.17
N GLN A 20 -11.75 18.91 -5.48
CA GLN A 20 -11.42 19.37 -6.82
C GLN A 20 -10.02 18.91 -7.25
N LEU A 21 -9.02 19.02 -6.37
CA LEU A 21 -7.66 18.54 -6.65
C LEU A 21 -7.62 17.02 -6.88
N LEU A 22 -8.45 16.25 -6.19
CA LEU A 22 -8.56 14.81 -6.38
C LEU A 22 -9.20 14.48 -7.74
N ASP A 23 -10.21 15.23 -8.16
CA ASP A 23 -10.83 15.07 -9.47
C ASP A 23 -9.84 15.39 -10.60
N ASP A 24 -9.07 16.48 -10.46
CA ASP A 24 -7.98 16.84 -11.39
C ASP A 24 -6.92 15.73 -11.46
N LEU A 25 -6.46 15.22 -10.31
CA LEU A 25 -5.50 14.12 -10.27
C LEU A 25 -6.06 12.86 -10.95
N THR A 26 -7.35 12.58 -10.78
CA THR A 26 -8.01 11.41 -11.38
C THR A 26 -7.96 11.47 -12.92
N ILE A 27 -8.12 12.66 -13.50
CA ILE A 27 -7.95 12.89 -14.94
C ILE A 27 -6.50 12.59 -15.36
N ASP A 28 -5.53 13.09 -14.59
CA ASP A 28 -4.11 12.89 -14.86
C ASP A 28 -3.66 11.43 -14.70
N ILE A 29 -4.22 10.68 -13.74
CA ILE A 29 -4.01 9.23 -13.58
C ILE A 29 -4.45 8.49 -14.83
N ARG A 30 -5.66 8.78 -15.35
CA ARG A 30 -6.15 8.14 -16.58
C ARG A 30 -5.25 8.48 -17.77
N ALA A 31 -4.81 9.73 -17.88
CA ALA A 31 -3.88 10.13 -18.93
C ALA A 31 -2.54 9.38 -18.84
N PHE A 32 -2.03 9.16 -17.62
CA PHE A 32 -0.83 8.36 -17.39
C PHE A 32 -1.03 6.92 -17.79
N VAL A 33 -2.08 6.27 -17.28
CA VAL A 33 -2.39 4.86 -17.56
C VAL A 33 -2.57 4.63 -19.06
N ARG A 34 -3.22 5.52 -19.80
CA ARG A 34 -3.32 5.44 -21.28
C ARG A 34 -1.97 5.41 -21.97
N LYS A 35 -1.00 6.19 -21.49
CA LYS A 35 0.35 6.29 -22.07
C LYS A 35 1.34 5.30 -21.46
N SER A 36 0.93 4.56 -20.43
CA SER A 36 1.81 3.77 -19.58
C SER A 36 2.50 2.63 -20.33
N ALA A 37 1.86 2.04 -21.34
CA ALA A 37 2.47 1.06 -22.24
C ALA A 37 3.76 1.59 -22.90
N SER A 38 3.70 2.82 -23.42
CA SER A 38 4.86 3.51 -24.00
C SER A 38 5.89 3.90 -22.94
N ILE A 39 5.44 4.43 -21.79
CA ILE A 39 6.31 4.85 -20.68
C ILE A 39 7.10 3.66 -20.11
N SER A 40 6.45 2.50 -19.97
CA SER A 40 6.99 1.25 -19.44
C SER A 40 7.61 0.35 -20.51
N LYS A 41 7.47 0.69 -21.81
CA LYS A 41 7.94 -0.09 -22.96
C LYS A 41 7.39 -1.52 -22.99
N VAL A 42 6.08 -1.66 -22.83
CA VAL A 42 5.33 -2.92 -22.90
C VAL A 42 4.09 -2.75 -23.78
N SER A 43 3.43 -3.85 -24.16
CA SER A 43 2.27 -3.87 -25.06
C SER A 43 0.92 -3.63 -24.38
N TYR A 44 0.90 -3.47 -23.06
CA TYR A 44 -0.32 -3.32 -22.26
C TYR A 44 -0.25 -2.09 -21.34
N LYS A 45 -1.42 -1.60 -20.92
CA LYS A 45 -1.51 -0.51 -19.96
C LYS A 45 -1.15 -1.01 -18.56
N THR A 46 -0.20 -0.34 -17.92
CA THR A 46 0.29 -0.63 -16.57
C THR A 46 -0.31 0.33 -15.54
N ARG A 47 -0.22 -0.02 -14.26
CA ARG A 47 -0.59 0.85 -13.13
C ARG A 47 0.24 2.15 -13.09
N ASP A 48 -0.36 3.21 -12.54
CA ASP A 48 0.25 4.55 -12.34
C ASP A 48 1.28 4.60 -11.21
N ALA A 49 1.20 3.65 -10.29
CA ALA A 49 2.21 3.34 -9.30
C ALA A 49 2.27 1.83 -9.11
N HIS A 50 3.36 1.34 -8.54
CA HIS A 50 3.56 -0.09 -8.35
C HIS A 50 3.52 -0.91 -9.64
N ALA A 51 4.02 -0.36 -10.75
CA ALA A 51 3.85 -0.93 -12.10
C ALA A 51 4.58 -2.27 -12.29
N THR A 52 5.69 -2.49 -11.59
CA THR A 52 6.45 -3.76 -11.71
C THR A 52 5.86 -4.81 -10.78
N THR A 53 5.31 -5.89 -11.34
CA THR A 53 4.93 -7.10 -10.60
C THR A 53 6.13 -8.06 -10.51
N TYR A 54 6.57 -8.39 -9.29
CA TYR A 54 7.61 -9.39 -9.07
C TYR A 54 7.03 -10.81 -9.05
N SER A 55 5.95 -11.02 -8.30
CA SER A 55 5.26 -12.31 -8.21
C SER A 55 3.84 -12.12 -7.69
N ILE A 56 3.00 -13.13 -7.90
CA ILE A 56 1.65 -13.21 -7.35
C ILE A 56 1.50 -14.57 -6.70
N LEU A 57 1.16 -14.57 -5.42
CA LEU A 57 1.03 -15.77 -4.61
C LEU A 57 -0.43 -15.97 -4.20
N GLU A 58 -0.86 -17.22 -4.21
CA GLU A 58 -2.21 -17.62 -3.82
C GLU A 58 -2.15 -18.59 -2.64
N GLY A 59 -3.15 -18.51 -1.76
CA GLY A 59 -3.23 -19.35 -0.57
C GLY A 59 -4.39 -18.97 0.33
N LYS A 60 -4.17 -19.07 1.64
CA LYS A 60 -5.22 -18.89 2.65
C LYS A 60 -4.81 -17.90 3.73
N PHE A 61 -5.79 -17.22 4.30
CA PHE A 61 -5.67 -16.49 5.55
C PHE A 61 -6.42 -17.26 6.65
N ALA A 62 -5.73 -17.57 7.74
CA ALA A 62 -6.30 -18.19 8.93
C ALA A 62 -6.32 -17.17 10.07
N VAL A 63 -7.51 -16.85 10.58
CA VAL A 63 -7.70 -15.98 11.74
C VAL A 63 -7.15 -16.67 12.98
N ASP A 64 -6.45 -15.93 13.82
CA ASP A 64 -5.91 -16.42 15.07
C ASP A 64 -7.06 -16.80 16.04
N PRO A 65 -7.09 -18.03 16.58
CA PRO A 65 -8.10 -18.45 17.56
C PRO A 65 -8.14 -17.60 18.84
N ASP A 66 -7.06 -16.90 19.17
CA ASP A 66 -6.97 -16.04 20.36
C ASP A 66 -7.24 -14.55 20.04
N PHE A 67 -7.49 -14.21 18.77
CA PHE A 67 -7.80 -12.85 18.39
C PHE A 67 -9.21 -12.44 18.84
N GLU A 68 -9.30 -11.41 19.67
CA GLU A 68 -10.56 -10.98 20.30
C GLU A 68 -11.65 -10.57 19.28
N ASP A 69 -11.25 -9.94 18.17
CA ASP A 69 -12.17 -9.41 17.14
C ASP A 69 -12.38 -10.42 15.99
N GLN A 70 -12.27 -11.71 16.30
CA GLN A 70 -12.49 -12.82 15.37
C GLN A 70 -13.85 -12.77 14.64
N HIS A 71 -14.86 -12.19 15.28
CA HIS A 71 -16.22 -12.05 14.75
C HIS A 71 -16.32 -11.06 13.57
N LEU A 72 -15.28 -10.23 13.34
CA LEU A 72 -15.24 -9.31 12.20
C LEU A 72 -15.02 -10.02 10.86
N PHE A 73 -14.56 -11.27 10.89
CA PHE A 73 -14.30 -12.08 9.71
C PHE A 73 -15.49 -13.01 9.42
N PRO A 74 -15.87 -13.18 8.14
CA PRO A 74 -16.98 -14.07 7.77
C PRO A 74 -16.67 -15.54 8.08
N LYS A 75 -15.39 -15.94 8.00
CA LYS A 75 -14.91 -17.30 8.29
C LYS A 75 -13.54 -17.26 8.96
N LYS A 76 -13.18 -18.36 9.62
CA LYS A 76 -11.85 -18.54 10.23
C LYS A 76 -10.74 -18.79 9.21
N ILE A 77 -11.09 -19.35 8.05
CA ILE A 77 -10.17 -19.59 6.93
C ILE A 77 -10.80 -19.01 5.67
N MET A 78 -10.04 -18.18 4.96
CA MET A 78 -10.47 -17.47 3.75
C MET A 78 -9.40 -17.57 2.66
N ASP A 79 -9.78 -17.32 1.41
CA ASP A 79 -8.85 -17.22 0.30
C ASP A 79 -7.99 -15.97 0.42
N ALA A 80 -6.73 -16.07 0.02
CA ALA A 80 -5.81 -14.96 0.01
C ALA A 80 -4.99 -14.89 -1.28
N VAL A 81 -4.87 -13.69 -1.83
CA VAL A 81 -3.98 -13.37 -2.96
C VAL A 81 -3.01 -12.28 -2.51
N LEU A 82 -1.72 -12.48 -2.77
CA LEU A 82 -0.67 -11.51 -2.51
C LEU A 82 0.00 -11.11 -3.82
N ARG A 83 -0.06 -9.82 -4.16
CA ARG A 83 0.75 -9.23 -5.23
C ARG A 83 1.99 -8.56 -4.65
N ILE A 84 3.15 -9.00 -5.11
CA ILE A 84 4.46 -8.45 -4.75
C ILE A 84 4.93 -7.55 -5.88
N SER A 85 5.32 -6.31 -5.54
CA SER A 85 5.62 -5.27 -6.53
C SER A 85 6.74 -4.32 -6.10
N ASN A 86 7.29 -3.57 -7.05
CA ASN A 86 8.11 -2.39 -6.76
C ASN A 86 7.25 -1.13 -6.85
N ALA A 87 7.39 -0.17 -5.93
CA ALA A 87 6.59 1.06 -5.83
C ALA A 87 6.71 2.03 -7.01
N HIS A 88 7.68 1.83 -7.90
CA HIS A 88 7.93 2.72 -9.04
C HIS A 88 6.72 2.89 -9.97
N LEU A 89 6.57 4.09 -10.56
CA LEU A 89 5.46 4.48 -11.46
C LEU A 89 5.47 3.77 -12.82
N LYS A 90 6.60 3.20 -13.21
CA LYS A 90 6.80 2.50 -14.48
C LYS A 90 7.53 1.18 -14.23
N ILE A 91 7.44 0.27 -15.19
CA ILE A 91 8.18 -0.99 -15.11
C ILE A 91 9.68 -0.69 -15.04
N ILE A 92 10.34 -1.24 -14.03
CA ILE A 92 11.78 -1.21 -13.87
C ILE A 92 12.36 -2.60 -14.14
N LYS A 93 13.54 -2.62 -14.76
CA LYS A 93 14.31 -3.84 -15.01
C LYS A 93 15.49 -3.86 -14.04
N GLY A 94 15.72 -5.00 -13.38
CA GLY A 94 16.86 -5.20 -12.47
C GLY A 94 16.66 -4.67 -11.04
N ASN A 95 17.78 -4.44 -10.35
CA ASN A 95 17.81 -4.07 -8.93
C ASN A 95 17.50 -2.58 -8.74
N GLY A 96 16.22 -2.24 -8.64
CA GLY A 96 15.76 -0.90 -8.26
C GLY A 96 15.94 -0.61 -6.77
N ILE A 97 15.54 0.59 -6.36
CA ILE A 97 15.40 0.94 -4.94
C ILE A 97 14.45 -0.08 -4.29
N PRO A 98 14.79 -0.62 -3.10
CA PRO A 98 13.98 -1.62 -2.39
C PRO A 98 12.75 -0.97 -1.73
N ALA A 99 11.90 -0.37 -2.56
CA ALA A 99 10.59 0.15 -2.19
C ALA A 99 9.55 -0.83 -2.74
N TYR A 100 9.02 -1.66 -1.86
CA TYR A 100 8.20 -2.80 -2.23
C TYR A 100 6.76 -2.63 -1.75
N GLY A 101 5.83 -3.06 -2.58
CA GLY A 101 4.43 -3.22 -2.21
C GLY A 101 4.06 -4.69 -2.05
N PHE A 102 3.37 -5.01 -0.96
CA PHE A 102 2.69 -6.28 -0.70
C PHE A 102 1.20 -6.00 -0.60
N SER A 103 0.49 -6.14 -1.72
CA SER A 103 -0.95 -5.95 -1.74
C SER A 103 -1.64 -7.28 -1.52
N ILE A 104 -2.32 -7.40 -0.40
CA ILE A 104 -3.07 -8.60 -0.01
C ILE A 104 -4.54 -8.38 -0.29
N LYS A 105 -5.19 -9.40 -0.85
CA LYS A 105 -6.64 -9.53 -0.91
C LYS A 105 -7.06 -10.77 -0.12
N ILE A 106 -8.07 -10.61 0.73
CA ILE A 106 -8.75 -11.67 1.47
C ILE A 106 -10.16 -11.76 0.91
N SER A 107 -10.61 -12.96 0.58
CA SER A 107 -11.94 -13.19 0.04
C SER A 107 -12.59 -14.44 0.60
N ASP A 108 -13.91 -14.45 0.65
CA ASP A 108 -14.71 -15.64 0.92
C ASP A 108 -15.68 -15.86 -0.23
N ALA A 109 -15.68 -17.07 -0.80
CA ALA A 109 -16.53 -17.44 -1.94
C ALA A 109 -16.50 -16.41 -3.10
N GLY A 110 -15.30 -15.90 -3.43
CA GLY A 110 -15.11 -14.89 -4.48
C GLY A 110 -15.47 -13.45 -4.08
N THR A 111 -16.06 -13.22 -2.90
CA THR A 111 -16.39 -11.88 -2.39
C THR A 111 -15.23 -11.31 -1.58
N THR A 112 -14.83 -10.07 -1.90
CA THR A 112 -13.76 -9.38 -1.15
C THR A 112 -14.18 -9.12 0.29
N THR A 113 -13.40 -9.65 1.23
CA THR A 113 -13.49 -9.30 2.65
C THR A 113 -12.61 -8.08 2.93
N ALA A 114 -11.34 -8.14 2.53
CA ALA A 114 -10.40 -7.06 2.76
C ALA A 114 -9.29 -7.01 1.70
N ASN A 115 -8.95 -5.80 1.28
CA ASN A 115 -7.76 -5.45 0.55
C ASN A 115 -6.85 -4.64 1.48
N PHE A 116 -5.64 -5.16 1.69
CA PHE A 116 -4.56 -4.53 2.44
C PHE A 116 -3.36 -4.29 1.51
N PRO A 117 -3.37 -3.17 0.79
CA PRO A 117 -2.20 -2.65 0.08
C PRO A 117 -1.15 -2.12 1.07
N LEU A 118 -0.15 -2.96 1.37
CA LEU A 118 0.94 -2.69 2.31
C LEU A 118 2.24 -2.36 1.58
N VAL A 119 3.18 -1.70 2.27
CA VAL A 119 4.52 -1.39 1.74
C VAL A 119 5.61 -1.63 2.79
N ASN A 120 6.86 -1.82 2.36
CA ASN A 120 7.98 -2.15 3.26
C ASN A 120 8.58 -0.96 4.03
N PHE A 121 7.92 0.21 4.00
CA PHE A 121 8.32 1.39 4.76
C PHE A 121 7.12 1.89 5.59
N PRO A 122 7.26 2.09 6.91
CA PRO A 122 6.11 2.26 7.80
C PRO A 122 5.47 3.65 7.82
N LEU A 123 6.09 4.64 7.18
CA LEU A 123 5.72 6.05 7.29
C LEU A 123 5.49 6.69 5.92
N PHE A 124 4.80 7.82 5.91
CA PHE A 124 4.55 8.59 4.68
C PHE A 124 4.89 10.06 4.88
N PRO A 125 5.57 10.71 3.92
CA PRO A 125 6.13 12.04 4.14
C PRO A 125 5.09 13.17 3.98
N PHE A 126 3.85 12.86 3.63
CA PHE A 126 2.77 13.84 3.46
C PHE A 126 1.80 13.81 4.65
N ASN A 127 1.54 14.98 5.22
CA ASN A 127 0.39 15.22 6.09
C ASN A 127 -0.64 16.17 5.44
N SER A 128 -0.28 16.83 4.33
CA SER A 128 -1.17 17.71 3.56
C SER A 128 -1.72 16.95 2.35
N VAL A 129 -3.04 16.78 2.30
CA VAL A 129 -3.73 16.19 1.14
C VAL A 129 -3.48 17.04 -0.11
N ALA A 130 -3.67 18.36 -0.03
CA ALA A 130 -3.45 19.25 -1.16
C ALA A 130 -2.00 19.22 -1.67
N GLY A 131 -1.02 19.16 -0.78
CA GLY A 131 0.39 19.02 -1.14
C GLY A 131 0.68 17.72 -1.88
N PHE A 132 0.14 16.60 -1.38
CA PHE A 132 0.25 15.29 -2.02
C PHE A 132 -0.40 15.30 -3.42
N LEU A 133 -1.65 15.76 -3.53
CA LEU A 133 -2.39 15.81 -4.79
C LEU A 133 -1.66 16.65 -5.84
N LYS A 134 -1.20 17.85 -5.48
CA LYS A 134 -0.46 18.74 -6.41
C LYS A 134 0.84 18.12 -6.90
N LEU A 135 1.61 17.46 -6.02
CA LEU A 135 2.84 16.79 -6.43
C LEU A 135 2.55 15.63 -7.38
N PHE A 136 1.60 14.77 -7.06
CA PHE A 136 1.26 13.62 -7.90
C PHE A 136 0.65 14.03 -9.23
N THR A 137 -0.14 15.11 -9.27
CA THR A 137 -0.60 15.74 -10.51
C THR A 137 0.59 16.21 -11.35
N ALA A 138 1.56 16.90 -10.75
CA ALA A 138 2.75 17.36 -11.47
C ALA A 138 3.59 16.18 -12.00
N LEU A 139 3.75 15.11 -11.22
CA LEU A 139 4.42 13.88 -11.65
C LEU A 139 3.72 13.25 -12.86
N ASN A 140 2.40 13.04 -12.80
CA ASN A 140 1.64 12.47 -13.91
C ASN A 140 1.75 13.32 -15.18
N ARG A 141 1.63 14.66 -15.05
CA ARG A 141 1.79 15.59 -16.17
C ARG A 141 3.21 15.63 -16.72
N TYR A 142 4.23 15.45 -15.88
CA TYR A 142 5.62 15.30 -16.34
C TYR A 142 5.80 14.06 -17.22
N TYR A 143 5.20 12.92 -16.86
CA TYR A 143 5.34 11.71 -17.67
C TYR A 143 4.48 11.73 -18.94
N THR A 144 3.36 12.46 -18.94
CA THR A 144 2.38 12.43 -20.04
C THR A 144 2.42 13.65 -20.96
N GLY A 145 2.99 14.78 -20.51
CA GLY A 145 2.96 16.06 -21.20
C GLY A 145 3.98 16.19 -22.33
N ASN A 146 3.80 17.25 -23.13
CA ASN A 146 4.80 17.69 -24.13
C ASN A 146 6.01 18.36 -23.47
N LEU A 147 7.04 18.72 -24.24
CA LEU A 147 8.30 19.25 -23.70
C LEU A 147 8.10 20.46 -22.76
N LEU A 148 7.23 21.40 -23.13
CA LEU A 148 6.91 22.59 -22.31
C LEU A 148 6.19 22.21 -21.00
N GLN A 149 5.24 21.27 -21.06
CA GLN A 149 4.58 20.78 -19.86
C GLN A 149 5.57 20.05 -18.94
N LYS A 150 6.52 19.29 -19.51
CA LYS A 150 7.55 18.61 -18.71
C LYS A 150 8.41 19.59 -17.94
N THR A 151 8.94 20.61 -18.61
CA THR A 151 9.81 21.61 -17.97
C THR A 151 9.07 22.37 -16.85
N TYR A 152 7.84 22.79 -17.11
CA TYR A 152 7.01 23.46 -16.10
C TYR A 152 6.71 22.58 -14.88
N ASN A 153 6.42 21.29 -15.09
CA ASN A 153 6.11 20.38 -13.98
C ASN A 153 7.35 19.98 -13.17
N ILE A 154 8.58 20.06 -13.70
CA ILE A 154 9.81 19.86 -12.92
C ILE A 154 9.88 20.85 -11.75
N ALA A 155 9.59 22.13 -11.99
CA ALA A 155 9.60 23.15 -10.95
C ALA A 155 8.56 22.85 -9.85
N LYS A 156 7.36 22.42 -10.24
CA LYS A 156 6.29 22.00 -9.30
C LYS A 156 6.69 20.77 -8.49
N ILE A 157 7.36 19.80 -9.11
CA ILE A 157 7.87 18.60 -8.44
C ILE A 157 8.92 19.01 -7.41
N LEU A 158 9.89 19.85 -7.79
CA LEU A 158 10.92 20.32 -6.87
C LEU A 158 10.31 21.04 -5.66
N PHE A 159 9.36 21.95 -5.90
CA PHE A 159 8.63 22.62 -4.82
C PHE A 159 7.81 21.64 -3.95
N GLY A 160 7.14 20.66 -4.54
CA GLY A 160 6.41 19.64 -3.78
C GLY A 160 7.33 18.77 -2.91
N VAL A 161 8.54 18.47 -3.39
CA VAL A 161 9.55 17.74 -2.62
C VAL A 161 10.10 18.58 -1.47
N THR A 162 10.31 19.89 -1.64
CA THR A 162 10.80 20.74 -0.54
C THR A 162 9.77 20.84 0.60
N MET A 163 8.48 20.82 0.28
CA MET A 163 7.39 20.86 1.27
C MET A 163 7.36 19.65 2.22
N VAL A 164 7.95 18.51 1.84
CA VAL A 164 7.99 17.31 2.71
C VAL A 164 9.28 17.17 3.51
N ILE A 165 10.29 18.03 3.28
CA ILE A 165 11.58 17.97 3.97
C ILE A 165 11.42 17.97 5.50
N PRO A 166 10.60 18.86 6.12
CA PRO A 166 10.43 18.84 7.57
C PRO A 166 9.93 17.49 8.11
N ASN A 167 9.00 16.84 7.40
CA ASN A 167 8.45 15.54 7.79
C ASN A 167 9.48 14.42 7.66
N VAL A 168 10.32 14.48 6.63
CA VAL A 168 11.40 13.51 6.40
C VAL A 168 12.54 13.66 7.42
N LEU A 169 12.78 14.88 7.90
CA LEU A 169 13.77 15.18 8.95
C LEU A 169 13.26 14.86 10.37
N HIS A 170 11.97 14.55 10.54
CA HIS A 170 11.42 14.14 11.83
C HIS A 170 12.11 12.86 12.34
N ARG A 171 12.35 12.77 13.65
CA ARG A 171 13.11 11.68 14.29
C ARG A 171 12.62 10.27 13.90
N SER A 172 11.31 10.05 13.91
CA SER A 172 10.72 8.75 13.52
C SER A 172 11.04 8.39 12.08
N PHE A 173 11.03 9.37 11.18
CA PHE A 173 11.25 9.15 9.75
C PHE A 173 12.73 8.86 9.47
N VAL A 174 13.64 9.65 10.05
CA VAL A 174 15.10 9.43 9.95
C VAL A 174 15.48 8.05 10.51
N LYS A 175 14.93 7.65 11.67
CA LYS A 175 15.13 6.31 12.25
C LYS A 175 14.75 5.21 11.26
N ASN A 176 13.60 5.32 10.61
CA ASN A 176 13.13 4.33 9.65
C ASN A 176 13.92 4.32 8.34
N ILE A 177 14.39 5.49 7.86
CA ILE A 177 15.33 5.56 6.73
C ILE A 177 16.61 4.80 7.07
N MET A 178 17.22 5.08 8.23
CA MET A 178 18.46 4.40 8.65
C MET A 178 18.26 2.88 8.77
N GLY A 179 17.12 2.44 9.33
CA GLY A 179 16.77 1.02 9.39
C GLY A 179 16.63 0.39 8.00
N SER A 180 15.95 1.07 7.08
CA SER A 180 15.73 0.58 5.71
C SER A 180 17.04 0.51 4.91
N LEU A 181 17.94 1.47 5.09
CA LEU A 181 19.26 1.47 4.45
C LEU A 181 20.14 0.29 4.89
N LYS A 182 20.00 -0.17 6.14
CA LYS A 182 20.69 -1.37 6.66
C LYS A 182 20.17 -2.64 5.99
N LYS A 183 18.86 -2.71 5.73
CA LYS A 183 18.18 -3.86 5.11
C LYS A 183 18.13 -3.82 3.58
N ARG A 184 18.78 -2.85 2.92
CA ARG A 184 18.62 -2.61 1.48
C ARG A 184 19.02 -3.78 0.56
N LYS A 185 19.77 -4.76 1.09
CA LYS A 185 20.22 -5.96 0.39
C LYS A 185 19.48 -7.22 0.85
N ASP A 186 18.59 -7.09 1.84
CA ASP A 186 17.83 -8.22 2.34
C ASP A 186 16.84 -8.68 1.26
N PRO A 187 16.46 -9.96 1.25
CA PRO A 187 15.53 -10.47 0.25
C PRO A 187 14.15 -9.86 0.45
N ILE A 188 13.42 -9.66 -0.65
CA ILE A 188 12.08 -9.06 -0.60
C ILE A 188 11.14 -9.78 0.38
N LEU A 189 11.22 -11.10 0.50
CA LEU A 189 10.36 -11.88 1.41
C LEU A 189 10.70 -11.75 2.90
N SER A 190 11.77 -11.04 3.29
CA SER A 190 12.17 -10.88 4.70
C SER A 190 11.68 -9.56 5.33
N PHE A 191 11.21 -8.60 4.54
CA PHE A 191 10.82 -7.28 5.03
C PHE A 191 9.53 -7.34 5.85
N ASP A 192 9.40 -6.39 6.79
CA ASP A 192 8.10 -6.08 7.39
C ASP A 192 7.31 -5.20 6.42
N TYR A 193 6.00 -5.42 6.34
CA TYR A 193 5.10 -4.64 5.49
C TYR A 193 4.04 -3.94 6.32
N HIS A 194 3.73 -2.71 5.98
CA HIS A 194 2.96 -1.80 6.82
C HIS A 194 1.82 -1.17 6.04
N SER A 195 0.69 -0.95 6.72
CA SER A 195 -0.45 -0.25 6.13
C SER A 195 -0.21 1.24 5.90
N ILE A 196 0.77 1.81 6.61
CA ILE A 196 1.05 3.24 6.78
C ILE A 196 -0.14 3.99 7.39
N GLY A 197 -1.24 4.05 6.67
CA GLY A 197 -2.50 4.64 7.09
C GLY A 197 -3.30 3.71 8.00
N VAL A 198 -4.35 4.29 8.57
CA VAL A 198 -5.23 3.65 9.53
C VAL A 198 -6.34 2.89 8.80
N TYR A 199 -6.84 1.85 9.44
CA TYR A 199 -7.99 1.05 9.05
C TYR A 199 -8.94 0.94 10.23
N ARG A 200 -10.22 0.68 9.93
CA ARG A 200 -11.18 0.19 10.90
C ARG A 200 -10.92 -1.28 11.16
N PHE A 201 -11.10 -1.68 12.41
CA PHE A 201 -11.39 -3.05 12.84
C PHE A 201 -12.69 -2.96 13.63
N GLY A 202 -13.81 -3.15 12.94
CA GLY A 202 -15.15 -2.85 13.45
C GLY A 202 -15.31 -1.34 13.67
N ALA A 203 -15.44 -0.95 14.93
CA ALA A 203 -15.50 0.46 15.32
C ALA A 203 -14.10 1.06 15.61
N HIS A 204 -13.07 0.25 15.82
CA HIS A 204 -11.79 0.72 16.35
C HIS A 204 -10.78 1.10 15.27
N LEU A 205 -9.88 2.01 15.62
CA LEU A 205 -8.82 2.50 14.73
C LEU A 205 -7.54 1.69 14.89
N VAL A 206 -6.99 1.21 13.77
CA VAL A 206 -5.79 0.38 13.80
C VAL A 206 -4.79 0.66 12.67
N LYS A 207 -3.52 0.35 12.92
CA LYS A 207 -2.51 0.12 11.87
C LYS A 207 -2.22 -1.36 11.74
N LEU A 208 -1.89 -1.79 10.52
CA LEU A 208 -1.57 -3.18 10.22
C LEU A 208 -0.07 -3.34 9.94
N LYS A 209 0.47 -4.47 10.37
CA LYS A 209 1.82 -4.90 10.06
C LYS A 209 1.81 -6.37 9.68
N LEU A 210 2.36 -6.70 8.54
CA LEU A 210 2.60 -8.07 8.11
C LEU A 210 4.08 -8.40 8.33
N VAL A 211 4.34 -9.52 8.99
CA VAL A 211 5.69 -9.99 9.31
C VAL A 211 5.89 -11.39 8.74
N PRO A 212 6.79 -11.56 7.76
CA PRO A 212 7.20 -12.88 7.29
C PRO A 212 7.72 -13.76 8.43
N HIS A 213 7.34 -15.04 8.41
CA HIS A 213 7.83 -16.01 9.40
C HIS A 213 9.33 -16.30 9.20
N ASP A 214 9.76 -16.52 7.95
CA ASP A 214 11.17 -16.60 7.62
C ASP A 214 11.79 -15.21 7.55
N ARG A 215 12.68 -14.91 8.50
CA ARG A 215 13.38 -13.62 8.61
C ARG A 215 14.70 -13.60 7.85
N HIS A 216 15.22 -14.76 7.46
CA HIS A 216 16.51 -14.92 6.80
C HIS A 216 16.41 -15.88 5.61
N PRO A 217 15.48 -15.64 4.66
CA PRO A 217 15.42 -16.42 3.44
C PRO A 217 16.77 -16.32 2.72
N SER A 218 17.16 -17.40 2.02
CA SER A 218 18.41 -17.40 1.28
C SER A 218 18.46 -16.27 0.25
N ASN A 219 19.48 -15.42 0.34
CA ASN A 219 19.62 -14.21 -0.48
C ASN A 219 19.76 -14.48 -1.99
N ASN A 220 20.01 -15.73 -2.37
CA ASN A 220 20.24 -16.12 -3.76
C ASN A 220 18.98 -16.62 -4.48
N LEU A 221 17.85 -16.74 -3.78
CA LEU A 221 16.62 -17.27 -4.37
C LEU A 221 15.73 -16.13 -4.90
N SER A 222 15.20 -16.30 -6.11
CA SER A 222 14.04 -15.53 -6.55
C SER A 222 12.82 -15.92 -5.69
N ILE A 223 11.73 -15.14 -5.78
CA ILE A 223 10.48 -15.51 -5.09
C ILE A 223 10.02 -16.91 -5.54
N GLU A 224 10.11 -17.19 -6.84
CA GLU A 224 9.77 -18.50 -7.41
C GLU A 224 10.70 -19.61 -6.90
N GLY A 225 12.01 -19.33 -6.80
CA GLY A 225 12.97 -20.27 -6.22
C GLY A 225 12.69 -20.55 -4.74
N TYR A 226 12.38 -19.51 -3.97
CA TYR A 226 11.99 -19.64 -2.56
C TYR A 226 10.73 -20.51 -2.41
N MET A 227 9.70 -20.26 -3.20
CA MET A 227 8.45 -21.02 -3.16
C MET A 227 8.64 -22.47 -3.59
N LYS A 228 9.45 -22.74 -4.63
CA LYS A 228 9.77 -24.11 -5.06
C LYS A 228 10.53 -24.90 -3.97
N ASN A 229 11.45 -24.24 -3.26
CA ASN A 229 12.27 -24.90 -2.25
C ASN A 229 11.52 -25.15 -0.94
N ASN A 230 10.69 -24.19 -0.50
CA ASN A 230 9.99 -24.28 0.79
C ASN A 230 8.56 -24.82 0.66
N GLY A 231 7.97 -24.81 -0.53
CA GLY A 231 6.58 -25.17 -0.78
C GLY A 231 5.55 -24.13 -0.32
N HIS A 232 5.94 -23.18 0.52
CA HIS A 232 5.05 -22.15 1.05
C HIS A 232 5.78 -20.86 1.48
N PHE A 233 5.01 -19.77 1.54
CA PHE A 233 5.39 -18.52 2.21
C PHE A 233 4.36 -18.20 3.30
N ILE A 234 4.84 -18.07 4.54
CA ILE A 234 4.01 -17.78 5.71
C ILE A 234 4.33 -16.39 6.24
N ALA A 235 3.29 -15.61 6.54
CA ALA A 235 3.42 -14.30 7.15
C ALA A 235 2.31 -14.05 8.17
N GLN A 236 2.66 -13.49 9.32
CA GLN A 236 1.72 -13.15 10.40
C GLN A 236 1.22 -11.71 10.21
N LEU A 237 -0.10 -11.53 10.27
CA LEU A 237 -0.74 -10.24 10.34
C LEU A 237 -0.84 -9.81 11.81
N TYR A 238 -0.43 -8.58 12.06
CA TYR A 238 -0.55 -7.91 13.33
C TYR A 238 -1.36 -6.63 13.19
N VAL A 239 -2.00 -6.27 14.29
CA VAL A 239 -2.76 -5.04 14.47
C VAL A 239 -2.17 -4.23 15.63
N GLN A 240 -2.13 -2.92 15.47
CA GLN A 240 -1.81 -1.97 16.54
C GLN A 240 -3.03 -1.06 16.71
N TYR A 241 -3.66 -1.05 17.89
CA TYR A 241 -4.85 -0.23 18.17
C TYR A 241 -4.46 1.20 18.58
N ALA A 242 -5.28 2.19 18.23
CA ALA A 242 -5.15 3.53 18.78
C ALA A 242 -5.86 3.62 20.13
N TYR A 243 -5.20 4.22 21.12
CA TYR A 243 -5.73 4.48 22.46
C TYR A 243 -5.75 5.98 22.79
N ASN A 244 -4.88 6.77 22.15
CA ASN A 244 -4.76 8.20 22.31
C ASN A 244 -4.26 8.83 21.00
N ILE A 245 -5.01 9.80 20.44
CA ILE A 245 -4.70 10.42 19.16
C ILE A 245 -3.35 11.16 19.16
N ALA A 246 -2.88 11.63 20.32
CA ALA A 246 -1.58 12.30 20.44
C ALA A 246 -0.40 11.34 20.17
N ASN A 247 -0.56 10.08 20.56
CA ASN A 247 0.44 9.02 20.41
C ASN A 247 0.22 8.19 19.14
N GLN A 248 -1.04 8.07 18.70
CA GLN A 248 -1.46 7.32 17.52
C GLN A 248 -2.26 8.21 16.55
N PRO A 249 -1.65 9.28 15.99
CA PRO A 249 -2.36 10.19 15.11
C PRO A 249 -2.76 9.49 13.81
N VAL A 250 -3.98 9.76 13.34
CA VAL A 250 -4.54 9.17 12.11
C VAL A 250 -4.00 9.86 10.86
N ASN A 251 -3.93 11.20 10.88
CA ASN A 251 -3.60 12.02 9.71
C ASN A 251 -2.14 12.55 9.70
N GLU A 252 -1.32 12.16 10.67
CA GLU A 252 0.13 12.45 10.70
C GLU A 252 0.93 11.19 10.38
N LEU A 253 1.12 10.93 9.09
CA LEU A 253 1.68 9.65 8.62
C LEU A 253 3.21 9.57 8.68
N HIS A 254 3.89 10.68 8.95
CA HIS A 254 5.35 10.76 9.10
C HIS A 254 5.85 10.35 10.50
N ARG A 255 4.94 10.05 11.43
CA ARG A 255 5.23 9.67 12.83
C ARG A 255 4.90 8.21 13.09
N GLU A 256 5.79 7.54 13.82
CA GLU A 256 5.50 6.22 14.37
C GLU A 256 4.46 6.32 15.48
N TRP A 257 3.57 5.34 15.57
CA TRP A 257 2.68 5.18 16.72
C TRP A 257 3.47 4.64 17.91
N THR A 258 3.38 5.30 19.07
CA THR A 258 4.00 4.85 20.33
C THR A 258 2.98 4.19 21.24
N ASP A 259 3.39 3.58 22.35
CA ASP A 259 2.51 3.13 23.45
C ASP A 259 1.32 2.24 23.04
N SER A 260 1.51 1.43 22.00
CA SER A 260 0.52 0.47 21.54
C SER A 260 1.23 -0.78 21.00
N PRO A 261 0.94 -1.98 21.52
CA PRO A 261 1.59 -3.21 21.09
C PRO A 261 1.03 -3.69 19.76
N PHE A 262 1.82 -4.53 19.08
CA PHE A 262 1.32 -5.32 17.95
C PHE A 262 0.69 -6.61 18.49
N LEU A 263 -0.59 -6.80 18.22
CA LEU A 263 -1.36 -8.01 18.57
C LEU A 263 -1.55 -8.88 17.33
N PRO A 264 -1.40 -10.22 17.43
CA PRO A 264 -1.60 -11.10 16.30
C PRO A 264 -3.09 -11.15 15.90
N VAL A 265 -3.35 -11.11 14.60
CA VAL A 265 -4.70 -11.22 14.02
C VAL A 265 -4.91 -12.58 13.37
N GLY A 266 -3.87 -13.09 12.73
CA GLY A 266 -3.92 -14.32 11.95
C GLY A 266 -2.72 -14.45 11.03
N LYS A 267 -2.64 -15.59 10.35
CA LYS A 267 -1.51 -15.92 9.46
C LYS A 267 -1.98 -16.14 8.04
N PHE A 268 -1.17 -15.67 7.10
CA PHE A 268 -1.25 -16.03 5.70
C PHE A 268 -0.36 -17.23 5.43
N ILE A 269 -0.87 -18.16 4.62
CA ILE A 269 -0.14 -19.33 4.14
C ILE A 269 -0.34 -19.36 2.63
N PHE A 270 0.66 -18.89 1.89
CA PHE A 270 0.67 -18.92 0.43
C PHE A 270 1.39 -20.17 -0.04
N THR A 271 0.80 -20.90 -0.98
CA THR A 271 1.32 -22.21 -1.43
C THR A 271 1.42 -22.30 -2.95
N GLN A 272 0.85 -21.35 -3.68
CA GLN A 272 0.82 -21.36 -5.14
C GLN A 272 1.37 -20.05 -5.69
N ILE A 273 1.93 -20.13 -6.91
CA ILE A 273 2.40 -18.98 -7.68
C ILE A 273 1.52 -18.89 -8.92
N ALA A 274 0.85 -17.76 -9.11
CA ALA A 274 0.10 -17.48 -10.32
C ALA A 274 1.04 -16.99 -11.44
N ASP A 275 0.63 -17.17 -12.70
CA ASP A 275 1.37 -16.57 -13.83
C ASP A 275 1.20 -15.05 -13.81
N LYS A 276 2.18 -14.36 -13.24
CA LYS A 276 2.21 -12.90 -13.14
C LYS A 276 2.15 -12.16 -14.47
N ASN A 277 2.42 -12.83 -15.60
CA ASN A 277 2.39 -12.22 -16.93
C ASN A 277 1.00 -12.32 -17.58
N ALA A 278 0.10 -13.10 -17.00
CA ALA A 278 -1.26 -13.22 -17.50
C ALA A 278 -2.00 -11.89 -17.34
N MET A 279 -2.73 -11.47 -18.37
CA MET A 279 -3.31 -10.12 -18.46
C MET A 279 -4.31 -9.83 -17.34
N GLU A 280 -5.04 -10.86 -16.90
CA GLU A 280 -5.97 -10.80 -15.77
C GLU A 280 -5.27 -10.37 -14.46
N GLN A 281 -3.98 -10.68 -14.30
CA GLN A 281 -3.21 -10.27 -13.13
C GLN A 281 -2.92 -8.77 -13.12
N GLU A 282 -2.76 -8.18 -14.31
CA GLU A 282 -2.69 -6.72 -14.42
C GLU A 282 -4.03 -6.12 -13.99
N LEU A 283 -5.17 -6.77 -14.26
CA LEU A 283 -6.50 -6.30 -13.90
C LEU A 283 -6.90 -6.49 -12.43
N LEU A 284 -6.09 -7.18 -11.62
CA LEU A 284 -6.35 -7.27 -10.18
C LEU A 284 -6.39 -5.88 -9.51
N SER A 285 -7.49 -5.62 -8.81
CA SER A 285 -7.68 -4.48 -7.92
C SER A 285 -7.43 -4.87 -6.47
N PHE A 286 -6.71 -4.02 -5.75
CA PHE A 286 -6.50 -4.09 -4.30
C PHE A 286 -7.00 -2.79 -3.63
N ASN A 287 -8.09 -2.22 -4.15
CA ASN A 287 -8.67 -1.00 -3.62
C ASN A 287 -9.18 -1.25 -2.18
N PRO A 288 -8.65 -0.56 -1.16
CA PRO A 288 -9.08 -0.76 0.22
C PRO A 288 -10.53 -0.31 0.47
N PHE A 289 -11.13 0.44 -0.46
CA PHE A 289 -12.55 0.81 -0.38
C PHE A 289 -13.50 -0.30 -0.86
N ASP A 290 -12.98 -1.40 -1.43
CA ASP A 290 -13.77 -2.59 -1.73
C ASP A 290 -13.92 -3.51 -0.50
N ASN A 291 -13.32 -3.14 0.64
CA ASN A 291 -13.39 -3.90 1.89
C ASN A 291 -14.81 -3.87 2.46
N ILE A 292 -15.15 -4.87 3.29
CA ILE A 292 -16.33 -4.78 4.15
C ILE A 292 -16.21 -3.60 5.12
N GLU A 293 -17.33 -3.17 5.67
CA GLU A 293 -17.41 -1.99 6.52
C GLU A 293 -16.44 -2.02 7.72
N SER A 294 -16.28 -3.20 8.32
CA SER A 294 -15.38 -3.44 9.44
C SER A 294 -13.91 -3.20 9.14
N PHE A 295 -13.50 -3.16 7.85
CA PHE A 295 -12.10 -3.03 7.42
C PHE A 295 -11.87 -1.84 6.47
N LYS A 296 -12.74 -0.83 6.48
CA LYS A 296 -12.54 0.37 5.66
C LYS A 296 -11.30 1.15 6.11
N PRO A 297 -10.55 1.75 5.17
CA PRO A 297 -9.43 2.62 5.52
C PRO A 297 -9.93 3.93 6.15
N VAL A 298 -9.12 4.53 7.03
CA VAL A 298 -9.41 5.77 7.76
C VAL A 298 -8.28 6.77 7.59
N GLY A 299 -8.63 8.03 7.42
CA GLY A 299 -7.73 9.16 7.28
C GLY A 299 -7.86 9.86 5.94
N ARG A 300 -7.67 11.17 5.94
CA ARG A 300 -7.85 12.07 4.78
C ARG A 300 -7.07 11.63 3.54
N ILE A 301 -5.79 11.26 3.70
CA ILE A 301 -4.96 10.76 2.57
C ILE A 301 -5.45 9.39 2.09
N GLN A 302 -5.99 8.55 2.97
CA GLN A 302 -6.54 7.26 2.57
C GLN A 302 -7.79 7.45 1.69
N GLN A 303 -8.62 8.46 1.96
CA GLN A 303 -9.83 8.77 1.16
C GLN A 303 -9.55 9.06 -0.32
N LEU A 304 -8.31 9.44 -0.66
CA LEU A 304 -7.92 9.69 -2.05
C LEU A 304 -7.85 8.40 -2.88
N ARG A 305 -7.66 7.26 -2.21
CA ARG A 305 -7.33 5.99 -2.85
C ARG A 305 -8.50 5.41 -3.63
N ASP A 306 -9.74 5.63 -3.19
CA ASP A 306 -10.90 5.04 -3.87
C ASP A 306 -10.97 5.49 -5.35
N LYS A 307 -11.02 6.81 -5.56
CA LYS A 307 -11.06 7.40 -6.90
C LYS A 307 -9.82 7.06 -7.72
N ALA A 308 -8.63 7.12 -7.10
CA ALA A 308 -7.37 6.82 -7.79
C ALA A 308 -7.32 5.36 -8.28
N TYR A 309 -7.66 4.39 -7.43
CA TYR A 309 -7.65 2.96 -7.78
C TYR A 309 -8.68 2.65 -8.86
N LYS A 310 -9.92 3.18 -8.73
CA LYS A 310 -10.99 3.01 -9.73
C LYS A 310 -10.57 3.57 -11.09
N ALA A 311 -10.03 4.78 -11.11
CA ALA A 311 -9.62 5.41 -12.36
C ALA A 311 -8.46 4.69 -13.06
N SER A 312 -7.50 4.19 -12.29
CA SER A 312 -6.40 3.36 -12.79
C SER A 312 -6.92 2.04 -13.36
N LEU A 313 -7.79 1.34 -12.64
CA LEU A 313 -8.38 0.07 -13.08
C LEU A 313 -9.21 0.23 -14.36
N GLU A 314 -10.18 1.15 -14.36
CA GLU A 314 -11.07 1.38 -15.49
C GLU A 314 -10.30 1.68 -16.78
N GLU A 315 -9.18 2.41 -16.68
CA GLU A 315 -8.38 2.74 -17.86
C GLU A 315 -7.49 1.58 -18.32
N ARG A 316 -7.02 0.72 -17.41
CA ARG A 316 -6.28 -0.52 -17.74
C ARG A 316 -7.18 -1.59 -18.37
N SER A 317 -8.48 -1.58 -18.05
CA SER A 317 -9.48 -2.52 -18.60
C SER A 317 -9.97 -2.18 -20.01
N LYS A 318 -9.56 -1.03 -20.56
CA LYS A 318 -9.85 -0.61 -21.95
C LYS A 318 -8.69 -0.98 -22.88
#